data_AF-A0A0N5APB4-F1
#
_entry.id   AF-A0A0N5APB4-F1
#
_cell.length_a   1.000
_cell.length_b   1.000
_cell.length_c   1.000
_cell.angle_alpha   90.00
_cell.angle_beta   90.00
_cell.angle_gamma   90.00
#
_symmetry.space_group_name_H-M   'P 1'
#
loop_
_entity.id
_entity.type
_entity.pdbx_description
1 polymer ?
#
loop_
_entity_poly.entity_id
_entity_poly.type
_entity_poly.pdbx_seq_one_letter_code
_entity_poly.pdbx_strand_id
1 'polypeptide(L)'
;MHSRILRLTVCNGFIKKSAFTNCAADAASGANDTTVVTSVNPYTKEKFQLNLHSKKANSYGLHNFFPLPKEAIEGLKLAIITCSRNSKQLQHEADQLSTTLSQRKFPAPHQVIEQARIEIQKKLKNDDSFTYDDRFSEKINEAKQYEARRKVGKYLRQCFFNWKPLTFETRENAAVYFLSRFHNNYAEVLRVLQEFRRVNFVPKTVLDYGSGTCSVFWAANEMWGSKVEEYQCIDPCDEMNKFAMDVLRGSNNDGSSVFVHPNINFRRYLPPSLDHKYDLIVAHRVFVELASHDSRIDLLSALWARTNRYLVLIDSSGKEAFDALISLRDYIIEAGYEIHANELRELLSKEGLLDDELKKIIDDRSLSEFERYYLLREKIPKNLALPTRIELGHTFAPCPHDQGCPKIVSKLHKF
;
A
#
# COMPACT_ATOMS: atom_id res chain seq x y z
N MET A 1 19.32 -17.25 -6.43
CA MET A 1 18.99 -16.11 -5.54
C MET A 1 17.61 -15.63 -5.93
N HIS A 2 16.63 -15.78 -5.04
CA HIS A 2 15.27 -15.31 -5.30
C HIS A 2 15.19 -13.87 -4.82
N SER A 3 15.25 -12.92 -5.74
CA SER A 3 15.01 -11.51 -5.43
C SER A 3 13.57 -11.35 -4.95
N ARG A 4 13.40 -10.72 -3.77
CA ARG A 4 12.08 -10.36 -3.27
C ARG A 4 11.56 -9.17 -4.04
N ILE A 5 10.25 -9.16 -4.20
CA ILE A 5 9.57 -8.26 -5.12
C ILE A 5 8.50 -7.49 -4.35
N LEU A 6 8.64 -6.16 -4.33
CA LEU A 6 7.62 -5.27 -3.84
C LEU A 6 6.66 -4.94 -4.98
N ARG A 7 5.36 -4.97 -4.69
CA ARG A 7 4.33 -4.57 -5.62
C ARG A 7 3.44 -3.53 -4.97
N LEU A 8 3.24 -2.44 -5.70
CA LEU A 8 2.22 -1.46 -5.35
C LEU A 8 1.13 -1.51 -6.40
N THR A 9 -0.12 -1.33 -6.04
CA THR A 9 -1.16 -1.05 -7.03
C THR A 9 -2.13 -0.04 -6.46
N VAL A 10 -2.27 1.07 -7.19
CA VAL A 10 -3.34 2.04 -6.96
C VAL A 10 -4.45 1.70 -7.94
N CYS A 11 -5.56 1.17 -7.42
CA CYS A 11 -6.75 0.95 -8.23
C CYS A 11 -7.42 2.30 -8.50
N ASN A 12 -7.12 2.94 -9.62
CA ASN A 12 -7.93 4.08 -10.08
C ASN A 12 -9.31 3.58 -10.53
N GLY A 13 -10.29 3.64 -9.63
CA GLY A 13 -11.70 3.51 -9.95
C GLY A 13 -12.21 4.75 -10.66
N PHE A 14 -11.99 4.88 -11.97
CA PHE A 14 -12.78 5.72 -12.87
C PHE A 14 -12.65 5.18 -14.30
N ILE A 15 -13.66 4.43 -14.74
CA ILE A 15 -13.86 4.12 -16.16
C ILE A 15 -14.49 5.38 -16.79
N LYS A 16 -13.66 6.18 -17.48
CA LYS A 16 -14.15 7.07 -18.54
C LYS A 16 -13.27 6.90 -19.77
N LYS A 17 -13.91 6.45 -20.86
CA LYS A 17 -13.39 6.55 -22.23
C LYS A 17 -13.22 8.03 -22.56
N SER A 18 -11.99 8.48 -22.82
CA SER A 18 -11.72 9.42 -23.92
C SER A 18 -10.22 9.70 -24.08
N ALA A 19 -9.77 9.56 -25.32
CA ALA A 19 -8.71 10.30 -26.00
C ALA A 19 -7.29 10.30 -25.42
N PHE A 20 -6.45 9.41 -25.96
CA PHE A 20 -5.07 9.76 -26.26
C PHE A 20 -4.79 9.42 -27.72
N THR A 21 -4.89 10.42 -28.58
CA THR A 21 -4.26 10.48 -29.89
C THR A 21 -2.88 11.11 -29.75
N ASN A 22 -1.91 10.45 -30.39
CA ASN A 22 -0.65 10.96 -30.92
C ASN A 22 0.44 11.43 -29.95
N CYS A 23 1.36 10.50 -29.67
CA CYS A 23 2.79 10.76 -29.87
C CYS A 23 3.33 9.61 -30.72
N ALA A 24 3.38 9.81 -32.03
CA ALA A 24 4.16 8.97 -32.93
C ALA A 24 5.64 9.28 -32.64
N ALA A 25 6.34 8.32 -32.04
CA ALA A 25 7.78 8.22 -32.22
C ALA A 25 7.97 7.42 -33.52
N ASP A 26 8.74 7.96 -34.46
CA ASP A 26 9.12 7.29 -35.70
C ASP A 26 9.88 5.99 -35.40
N ALA A 27 9.14 4.90 -35.25
CA ALA A 27 9.67 3.56 -35.33
C ALA A 27 9.58 3.15 -36.80
N ALA A 28 10.70 3.30 -37.52
CA ALA A 28 10.83 2.69 -38.83
C ALA A 28 10.63 1.18 -38.68
N SER A 29 9.52 0.66 -39.20
CA SER A 29 9.18 -0.75 -39.20
C SER A 29 10.07 -1.50 -40.20
N GLY A 30 11.28 -1.81 -39.76
CA GLY A 30 12.15 -2.83 -40.35
C GLY A 30 11.80 -4.20 -39.79
N ALA A 31 11.77 -5.22 -40.65
CA ALA A 31 11.26 -6.58 -40.40
C ALA A 31 12.06 -7.45 -39.40
N ASN A 32 12.76 -6.87 -38.43
CA ASN A 32 13.48 -7.60 -37.39
C ASN A 32 12.96 -7.19 -36.00
N ASP A 33 12.52 -8.18 -35.22
CA ASP A 33 11.91 -8.10 -33.87
C ASP A 33 12.92 -7.63 -32.80
N THR A 34 13.80 -6.70 -33.16
CA THR A 34 14.99 -6.28 -32.40
C THR A 34 15.12 -4.76 -32.40
N THR A 35 14.95 -4.14 -31.23
CA THR A 35 15.21 -2.71 -31.03
C THR A 35 16.64 -2.53 -30.55
N VAL A 36 17.46 -1.79 -31.30
CA VAL A 36 18.84 -1.50 -30.90
C VAL A 36 18.86 -0.22 -30.07
N VAL A 37 19.22 -0.33 -28.79
CA VAL A 37 19.44 0.81 -27.90
C VAL A 37 20.94 1.08 -27.85
N THR A 38 21.37 2.26 -28.27
CA THR A 38 22.78 2.69 -28.17
C THR A 38 22.92 3.69 -27.04
N SER A 39 23.77 3.41 -26.07
CA SER A 39 24.22 4.40 -25.08
C SER A 39 25.69 4.75 -25.33
N VAL A 40 26.08 5.96 -24.93
CA VAL A 40 27.47 6.43 -25.04
C VAL A 40 27.93 6.84 -23.66
N ASN A 41 29.04 6.26 -23.19
CA ASN A 41 29.65 6.68 -21.94
C ASN A 41 30.16 8.13 -22.11
N PRO A 42 29.67 9.09 -21.30
CA PRO A 42 30.02 10.50 -21.49
C PRO A 42 31.51 10.80 -21.25
N TYR A 43 32.19 9.98 -20.43
CA TYR A 43 33.60 10.13 -20.05
C TYR A 43 34.54 9.38 -20.99
N THR A 44 34.25 8.11 -21.32
CA THR A 44 35.13 7.29 -22.18
C THR A 44 34.80 7.42 -23.68
N LYS A 45 33.65 8.01 -24.02
CA LYS A 45 33.08 8.07 -25.39
C LYS A 45 32.80 6.69 -26.00
N GLU A 46 32.92 5.61 -25.24
CA GLU A 46 32.61 4.27 -25.70
C GLU A 46 31.11 4.12 -25.98
N LYS A 47 30.80 3.46 -27.09
CA LYS A 47 29.43 3.17 -27.50
C LYS A 47 29.06 1.76 -27.05
N PHE A 48 27.99 1.66 -26.26
CA PHE A 48 27.41 0.38 -25.88
C PHE A 48 26.12 0.18 -26.66
N GLN A 49 26.02 -0.94 -27.38
CA GLN A 49 24.82 -1.30 -28.13
C GLN A 49 24.13 -2.50 -27.47
N LEU A 50 22.90 -2.30 -27.05
CA LEU A 50 22.04 -3.35 -26.50
C LEU A 50 20.95 -3.68 -27.52
N ASN A 51 20.98 -4.92 -28.02
CA ASN A 51 19.95 -5.44 -28.89
C ASN A 51 18.81 -6.00 -28.03
N LEU A 52 17.69 -5.29 -27.97
CA LEU A 52 16.49 -5.72 -27.27
C LEU A 52 15.61 -6.54 -28.21
N HIS A 53 15.57 -7.85 -27.99
CA HIS A 53 14.61 -8.71 -28.66
C HIS A 53 13.22 -8.50 -28.06
N SER A 54 12.25 -8.14 -28.89
CA SER A 54 10.85 -8.14 -28.52
C SER A 54 10.41 -9.60 -28.33
N LYS A 55 10.34 -10.05 -27.07
CA LYS A 55 9.57 -11.26 -26.79
C LYS A 55 8.12 -10.92 -27.06
N LYS A 56 7.44 -11.69 -27.93
CA LYS A 56 5.97 -11.70 -28.00
C LYS A 56 5.45 -11.74 -26.58
N ALA A 57 4.85 -10.65 -26.11
CA ALA A 57 4.22 -10.62 -24.82
C ALA A 57 3.15 -11.72 -24.85
N ASN A 58 3.25 -12.72 -23.98
CA ASN A 58 2.13 -13.62 -23.76
C ASN A 58 0.97 -12.73 -23.34
N SER A 59 -0.02 -12.57 -24.22
CA SER A 59 -1.21 -11.79 -23.95
C SER A 59 -2.07 -12.56 -22.97
N TYR A 60 -1.75 -12.44 -21.68
CA TYR A 60 -2.66 -12.90 -20.64
C TYR A 60 -3.82 -11.90 -20.58
N GLY A 61 -5.01 -12.36 -20.98
CA GLY A 61 -6.22 -11.56 -20.82
C GLY A 61 -6.44 -11.26 -19.34
N LEU A 62 -6.39 -9.97 -18.97
CA LEU A 62 -6.86 -9.52 -17.67
C LEU A 62 -8.38 -9.65 -17.68
N HIS A 63 -8.90 -10.36 -16.69
CA HIS A 63 -10.35 -10.48 -16.56
C HIS A 63 -10.87 -9.15 -16.00
N ASN A 64 -11.91 -8.58 -16.62
CA ASN A 64 -12.45 -7.27 -16.21
C ASN A 64 -13.74 -7.38 -15.39
N PHE A 65 -14.19 -8.62 -15.11
CA PHE A 65 -15.42 -8.89 -14.36
C PHE A 65 -15.09 -9.72 -13.12
N PHE A 66 -15.36 -9.24 -11.92
CA PHE A 66 -14.89 -9.92 -10.69
C PHE A 66 -16.07 -10.36 -9.83
N PRO A 67 -16.88 -11.35 -10.27
CA PRO A 67 -17.98 -11.84 -9.45
C PRO A 67 -17.43 -12.45 -8.17
N LEU A 68 -18.10 -12.22 -7.04
CA LEU A 68 -17.74 -12.91 -5.82
C LEU A 68 -17.96 -14.42 -5.98
N PRO A 69 -17.10 -15.27 -5.39
CA PRO A 69 -17.32 -16.71 -5.33
C PRO A 69 -18.69 -17.03 -4.72
N LYS A 70 -19.33 -18.12 -5.16
CA LYS A 70 -20.68 -18.48 -4.69
C LYS A 70 -20.68 -18.75 -3.19
N GLU A 71 -19.67 -19.44 -2.71
CA GLU A 71 -19.43 -19.78 -1.32
C GLU A 71 -19.28 -18.51 -0.46
N ALA A 72 -18.60 -17.49 -1.00
CA ALA A 72 -18.46 -16.19 -0.33
C ALA A 72 -19.81 -15.46 -0.19
N ILE A 73 -20.66 -15.52 -1.23
CA ILE A 73 -21.99 -14.93 -1.22
C ILE A 73 -22.90 -15.67 -0.23
N GLU A 74 -22.87 -16.99 -0.24
CA GLU A 74 -23.65 -17.83 0.68
C GLU A 74 -23.23 -17.63 2.13
N GLY A 75 -21.92 -17.68 2.42
CA GLY A 75 -21.39 -17.42 3.75
C GLY A 75 -21.76 -16.02 4.26
N LEU A 76 -21.70 -14.99 3.40
CA LEU A 76 -22.14 -13.64 3.77
C LEU A 76 -23.64 -13.58 4.08
N LYS A 77 -24.48 -14.22 3.27
CA LYS A 77 -25.93 -14.28 3.54
C LYS A 77 -26.22 -14.94 4.88
N LEU A 78 -25.58 -16.07 5.17
CA LEU A 78 -25.73 -16.77 6.45
C LEU A 78 -25.27 -15.90 7.62
N ALA A 79 -24.12 -15.24 7.51
CA ALA A 79 -23.60 -14.36 8.56
C ALA A 79 -24.51 -13.14 8.83
N ILE A 80 -25.14 -12.58 7.79
CA ILE A 80 -26.08 -11.45 7.91
C ILE A 80 -27.38 -11.86 8.61
N ILE A 81 -27.88 -13.08 8.37
CA ILE A 81 -29.12 -13.57 8.99
C ILE A 81 -29.00 -13.63 10.52
N THR A 82 -27.79 -13.82 11.05
CA THR A 82 -27.55 -13.85 12.50
C THR A 82 -27.40 -12.46 13.13
N CYS A 83 -27.45 -11.37 12.35
CA CYS A 83 -27.46 -10.02 12.89
C CYS A 83 -28.83 -9.66 13.47
N SER A 84 -28.84 -8.80 14.49
CA SER A 84 -30.10 -8.37 15.13
C SER A 84 -30.89 -7.39 14.26
N ARG A 85 -30.20 -6.59 13.45
CA ARG A 85 -30.80 -5.61 12.53
C ARG A 85 -31.28 -6.27 11.24
N ASN A 86 -32.36 -5.73 10.68
CA ASN A 86 -32.90 -6.15 9.39
C ASN A 86 -31.89 -5.90 8.26
N SER A 87 -31.77 -6.85 7.33
CA SER A 87 -30.90 -6.77 6.14
C SER A 87 -31.09 -5.50 5.31
N LYS A 88 -32.31 -4.98 5.17
CA LYS A 88 -32.56 -3.71 4.45
C LYS A 88 -31.92 -2.51 5.15
N GLN A 89 -31.98 -2.49 6.48
CA GLN A 89 -31.35 -1.44 7.28
C GLN A 89 -29.83 -1.54 7.19
N LEU A 90 -29.27 -2.74 7.32
CA LEU A 90 -27.83 -2.98 7.17
C LEU A 90 -27.33 -2.55 5.78
N GLN A 91 -28.09 -2.84 4.72
CA GLN A 91 -27.74 -2.38 3.37
C GLN A 91 -27.75 -0.84 3.25
N HIS A 92 -28.77 -0.17 3.83
CA HIS A 92 -28.82 1.29 3.82
C HIS A 92 -27.62 1.91 4.54
N GLU A 93 -27.27 1.39 5.72
CA GLU A 93 -26.09 1.80 6.48
C GLU A 93 -24.80 1.52 5.69
N ALA A 94 -24.74 0.42 4.94
CA ALA A 94 -23.60 0.08 4.09
C ALA A 94 -23.42 1.06 2.92
N ASP A 95 -24.49 1.52 2.30
CA ASP A 95 -24.44 2.51 1.22
C ASP A 95 -23.91 3.86 1.73
N GLN A 96 -24.35 4.27 2.93
CA GLN A 96 -23.83 5.46 3.62
C GLN A 96 -22.35 5.32 3.97
N LEU A 97 -21.95 4.16 4.52
CA LEU A 97 -20.56 3.87 4.85
C LEU A 97 -19.68 3.87 3.60
N SER A 98 -20.12 3.25 2.50
CA SER A 98 -19.38 3.20 1.23
C SER A 98 -19.04 4.60 0.72
N THR A 99 -20.01 5.52 0.79
CA THR A 99 -19.81 6.93 0.45
C THR A 99 -18.74 7.58 1.34
N THR A 100 -18.82 7.36 2.66
CA THR A 100 -17.83 7.89 3.62
C THR A 100 -16.43 7.34 3.37
N LEU A 101 -16.31 6.03 3.11
CA LEU A 101 -15.04 5.36 2.83
C LEU A 101 -14.39 5.87 1.54
N SER A 102 -15.18 6.20 0.52
CA SER A 102 -14.67 6.75 -0.75
C SER A 102 -14.03 8.14 -0.59
N GLN A 103 -14.41 8.87 0.46
CA GLN A 103 -13.95 10.23 0.75
C GLN A 103 -12.82 10.27 1.80
N ARG A 104 -12.37 9.12 2.30
CA ARG A 104 -11.30 9.06 3.30
C ARG A 104 -10.02 9.70 2.77
N LYS A 105 -9.40 10.48 3.65
CA LYS A 105 -8.17 11.26 3.44
C LYS A 105 -7.34 11.21 4.70
N PHE A 106 -6.03 11.44 4.58
CA PHE A 106 -5.20 11.57 5.77
C PHE A 106 -5.60 12.79 6.60
N PRO A 107 -5.39 12.75 7.93
CA PRO A 107 -5.51 13.96 8.72
C PRO A 107 -4.51 15.01 8.22
N ALA A 108 -4.94 16.26 8.12
CA ALA A 108 -4.05 17.34 7.75
C ALA A 108 -2.95 17.52 8.83
N PRO A 109 -1.71 17.85 8.43
CA PRO A 109 -0.65 18.12 9.40
C PRO A 109 -1.03 19.25 10.35
N HIS A 110 -0.62 19.14 11.63
CA HIS A 110 -0.94 20.12 12.66
C HIS A 110 -0.56 21.56 12.26
N GLN A 111 0.59 21.72 11.60
CA GLN A 111 1.07 23.02 11.10
C GLN A 111 0.10 23.65 10.10
N VAL A 112 -0.49 22.87 9.19
CA VAL A 112 -1.45 23.34 8.19
C VAL A 112 -2.77 23.76 8.84
N ILE A 113 -3.22 22.98 9.83
CA ILE A 113 -4.44 23.29 10.59
C ILE A 113 -4.26 24.58 11.39
N GLU A 114 -3.12 24.76 12.05
CA GLU A 114 -2.83 25.97 12.83
C GLU A 114 -2.68 27.21 11.96
N GLN A 115 -2.03 27.12 10.78
CA GLN A 115 -2.00 28.22 9.82
C GLN A 115 -3.41 28.62 9.37
N ALA A 116 -4.23 27.66 8.97
CA ALA A 116 -5.62 27.93 8.59
C ALA A 116 -6.42 28.54 9.75
N ARG A 117 -6.19 28.08 10.99
CA ARG A 117 -6.82 28.64 12.18
C ARG A 117 -6.45 30.11 12.38
N ILE A 118 -5.16 30.46 12.25
CA ILE A 118 -4.68 31.84 12.35
C ILE A 118 -5.31 32.72 11.27
N GLU A 119 -5.39 32.23 10.03
CA GLU A 119 -6.02 32.96 8.92
C GLU A 119 -7.51 33.22 9.15
N ILE A 120 -8.25 32.20 9.61
CA ILE A 120 -9.68 32.35 9.94
C ILE A 120 -9.87 33.32 11.11
N GLN A 121 -9.02 33.24 12.14
CA GLN A 121 -9.05 34.19 13.26
C GLN A 121 -8.77 35.63 12.82
N LYS A 122 -7.80 35.85 11.93
CA LYS A 122 -7.53 37.18 11.36
C LYS A 122 -8.75 37.72 10.61
N LYS A 123 -9.40 36.88 9.78
CA LYS A 123 -10.63 37.26 9.06
C LYS A 123 -11.77 37.64 10.01
N LEU A 124 -11.93 36.90 11.11
CA LEU A 124 -12.97 37.18 12.12
C LEU A 124 -12.66 38.39 13.00
N LYS A 125 -11.39 38.69 13.27
CA LYS A 125 -11.00 39.93 13.99
C LYS A 125 -11.24 41.20 13.18
N ASN A 126 -11.24 41.09 11.85
CA ASN A 126 -11.56 42.20 10.96
C ASN A 126 -13.08 42.44 10.83
N ASP A 127 -13.91 41.59 11.45
CA ASP A 127 -15.35 41.78 11.56
C ASP A 127 -15.65 42.42 12.92
N ASP A 128 -16.11 43.67 12.89
CA ASP A 128 -16.43 44.49 14.08
C ASP A 128 -17.41 43.81 15.05
N SER A 129 -18.13 42.79 14.59
CA SER A 129 -19.04 41.99 15.42
C SER A 129 -18.30 41.15 16.48
N PHE A 130 -17.02 40.81 16.25
CA PHE A 130 -16.23 39.90 17.09
C PHE A 130 -15.03 40.56 17.77
N THR A 131 -14.86 41.87 17.59
CA THR A 131 -13.83 42.65 18.27
C THR A 131 -14.24 42.94 19.71
N TYR A 132 -13.22 43.00 20.58
CA TYR A 132 -13.39 43.43 21.95
C TYR A 132 -13.71 44.92 21.97
N ASP A 133 -14.74 45.30 22.70
CA ASP A 133 -15.21 46.68 22.79
C ASP A 133 -15.44 47.00 24.27
N ASP A 134 -14.66 47.96 24.77
CA ASP A 134 -14.64 48.42 26.16
C ASP A 134 -15.99 48.99 26.64
N ARG A 135 -16.90 49.30 25.71
CA ARG A 135 -18.25 49.77 26.03
C ARG A 135 -19.19 48.65 26.48
N PHE A 136 -18.85 47.38 26.22
CA PHE A 136 -19.66 46.23 26.61
C PHE A 136 -19.15 45.58 27.90
N SER A 137 -20.08 45.03 28.70
CA SER A 137 -19.73 44.25 29.89
C SER A 137 -18.85 43.05 29.53
N GLU A 138 -18.00 42.62 30.47
CA GLU A 138 -17.10 41.48 30.32
C GLU A 138 -17.84 40.22 29.83
N LYS A 139 -19.04 39.94 30.35
CA LYS A 139 -19.90 38.82 29.92
C LYS A 139 -20.27 38.86 28.43
N ILE A 140 -20.49 40.05 27.87
CA ILE A 140 -20.84 40.21 26.44
C ILE A 140 -19.60 39.98 25.57
N ASN A 141 -18.44 40.49 26.01
CA ASN A 141 -17.18 40.27 25.31
C ASN A 141 -16.76 38.77 25.35
N GLU A 142 -16.99 38.08 26.47
CA GLU A 142 -16.83 36.62 26.57
C GLU A 142 -17.74 35.86 25.60
N ALA A 143 -19.02 36.26 25.51
CA ALA A 143 -19.97 35.65 24.57
C ALA A 143 -19.54 35.84 23.10
N LYS A 144 -19.06 37.03 22.72
CA LYS A 144 -18.49 37.30 21.39
C LYS A 144 -17.28 36.42 21.10
N GLN A 145 -16.36 36.27 22.06
CA GLN A 145 -15.20 35.39 21.92
C GLN A 145 -15.61 33.92 21.77
N TYR A 146 -16.60 33.46 22.54
CA TYR A 146 -17.13 32.11 22.42
C TYR A 146 -17.72 31.85 21.02
N GLU A 147 -18.51 32.79 20.50
CA GLU A 147 -19.08 32.68 19.15
C GLU A 147 -17.99 32.68 18.07
N ALA A 148 -16.97 33.54 18.19
CA ALA A 148 -15.83 33.54 17.30
C ALA A 148 -15.12 32.17 17.30
N ARG A 149 -14.84 31.59 18.48
CA ARG A 149 -14.25 30.25 18.60
C ARG A 149 -15.13 29.17 17.96
N ARG A 150 -16.46 29.24 18.16
CA ARG A 150 -17.43 28.33 17.52
C ARG A 150 -17.41 28.45 16.01
N LYS A 151 -17.34 29.67 15.45
CA LYS A 151 -17.23 29.92 14.00
C LYS A 151 -15.91 29.39 13.44
N VAL A 152 -14.78 29.67 14.09
CA VAL A 152 -13.46 29.10 13.71
C VAL A 152 -13.54 27.59 13.65
N GLY A 153 -14.08 26.94 14.69
CA GLY A 153 -14.23 25.48 14.71
C GLY A 153 -15.15 24.95 13.60
N LYS A 154 -16.21 25.68 13.23
CA LYS A 154 -17.08 25.31 12.11
C LYS A 154 -16.34 25.39 10.77
N TYR A 155 -15.59 26.47 10.52
CA TYR A 155 -14.80 26.62 9.30
C TYR A 155 -13.72 25.54 9.18
N LEU A 156 -12.98 25.28 10.26
CA LEU A 156 -11.96 24.22 10.27
C LEU A 156 -12.56 22.85 9.90
N ARG A 157 -13.73 22.50 10.44
CA ARG A 157 -14.43 21.23 10.08
C ARG A 157 -14.93 21.18 8.63
N GLN A 158 -15.11 22.33 7.99
CA GLN A 158 -15.48 22.39 6.56
C GLN A 158 -14.25 22.33 5.65
N CYS A 159 -13.12 22.88 6.10
CA CYS A 159 -11.88 22.89 5.34
C CYS A 159 -11.12 21.57 5.41
N PHE A 160 -11.17 20.88 6.56
CA PHE A 160 -10.39 19.68 6.82
C PHE A 160 -11.28 18.45 6.98
N PHE A 161 -10.83 17.34 6.39
CA PHE A 161 -11.49 16.05 6.56
C PHE A 161 -11.38 15.61 8.03
N ASN A 162 -12.52 15.25 8.63
CA ASN A 162 -12.58 14.78 10.00
C ASN A 162 -12.18 13.30 10.05
N TRP A 163 -10.86 13.06 10.00
CA TRP A 163 -10.33 11.71 10.09
C TRP A 163 -10.65 11.10 11.46
N LYS A 164 -11.23 9.91 11.45
CA LYS A 164 -11.47 9.08 12.64
C LYS A 164 -11.08 7.64 12.32
N PRO A 165 -10.44 6.92 13.26
CA PRO A 165 -10.20 5.49 13.10
C PRO A 165 -11.51 4.75 12.78
N LEU A 166 -11.44 3.76 11.89
CA LEU A 166 -12.55 2.82 11.71
C LEU A 166 -12.63 1.91 12.93
N THR A 167 -13.76 1.95 13.64
CA THR A 167 -14.02 1.04 14.75
C THR A 167 -15.21 0.16 14.41
N PHE A 168 -15.07 -1.15 14.67
CA PHE A 168 -16.12 -2.13 14.50
C PHE A 168 -16.30 -2.85 15.83
N GLU A 169 -17.20 -2.31 16.66
CA GLU A 169 -17.43 -2.80 18.02
C GLU A 169 -18.55 -3.83 18.09
N THR A 170 -19.40 -3.86 17.08
CA THR A 170 -20.55 -4.75 17.01
C THR A 170 -20.53 -5.59 15.74
N ARG A 171 -21.20 -6.73 15.79
CA ARG A 171 -21.42 -7.60 14.65
C ARG A 171 -22.08 -6.85 13.48
N GLU A 172 -23.03 -5.97 13.76
CA GLU A 172 -23.70 -5.15 12.76
C GLU A 172 -22.74 -4.19 12.07
N ASN A 173 -21.78 -3.59 12.80
CA ASN A 173 -20.75 -2.76 12.17
C ASN A 173 -19.89 -3.56 11.19
N ALA A 174 -19.51 -4.79 11.56
CA ALA A 174 -18.79 -5.68 10.66
C ALA A 174 -19.64 -6.04 9.42
N ALA A 175 -20.91 -6.40 9.61
CA ALA A 175 -21.84 -6.70 8.52
C ALA A 175 -22.00 -5.52 7.54
N VAL A 176 -22.16 -4.31 8.05
CA VAL A 176 -22.23 -3.07 7.27
C VAL A 176 -20.94 -2.84 6.46
N TYR A 177 -19.78 -3.12 7.05
CA TYR A 177 -18.50 -3.05 6.33
C TYR A 177 -18.39 -4.09 5.22
N PHE A 178 -18.76 -5.35 5.49
CA PHE A 178 -18.81 -6.40 4.48
C PHE A 178 -19.73 -6.03 3.32
N LEU A 179 -20.96 -5.60 3.59
CA LEU A 179 -21.91 -5.18 2.56
C LEU A 179 -21.41 -4.00 1.72
N SER A 180 -20.67 -3.06 2.34
CA SER A 180 -20.16 -1.89 1.63
C SER A 180 -18.89 -2.15 0.82
N ARG A 181 -18.03 -3.08 1.24
CA ARG A 181 -16.66 -3.22 0.70
C ARG A 181 -16.29 -4.59 0.17
N PHE A 182 -16.96 -5.67 0.56
CA PHE A 182 -16.46 -7.03 0.31
C PHE A 182 -16.19 -7.31 -1.17
N HIS A 183 -17.17 -7.03 -2.05
CA HIS A 183 -16.98 -7.20 -3.50
C HIS A 183 -15.87 -6.31 -4.07
N ASN A 184 -15.84 -5.04 -3.68
CA ASN A 184 -14.84 -4.09 -4.17
C ASN A 184 -13.44 -4.51 -3.75
N ASN A 185 -13.29 -4.91 -2.49
CA ASN A 185 -12.03 -5.38 -1.93
C ASN A 185 -11.55 -6.65 -2.64
N TYR A 186 -12.45 -7.62 -2.83
CA TYR A 186 -12.21 -8.83 -3.60
C TYR A 186 -11.71 -8.53 -5.03
N ALA A 187 -12.43 -7.67 -5.75
CA ALA A 187 -12.13 -7.32 -7.13
C ALA A 187 -10.77 -6.59 -7.26
N GLU A 188 -10.48 -5.65 -6.35
CA GLU A 188 -9.20 -4.94 -6.28
C GLU A 188 -8.05 -5.93 -6.07
N VAL A 189 -8.18 -6.84 -5.10
CA VAL A 189 -7.13 -7.83 -4.82
C VAL A 189 -6.97 -8.81 -5.99
N LEU A 190 -8.05 -9.38 -6.51
CA LEU A 190 -7.97 -10.35 -7.61
C LEU A 190 -7.37 -9.74 -8.88
N ARG A 191 -7.74 -8.50 -9.23
CA ARG A 191 -7.10 -7.77 -10.32
C ARG A 191 -5.61 -7.68 -10.10
N VAL A 192 -5.17 -7.40 -8.88
CA VAL A 192 -3.76 -7.35 -8.54
C VAL A 192 -3.16 -8.75 -8.72
N LEU A 193 -3.62 -9.76 -8.00
CA LEU A 193 -3.04 -11.10 -8.03
C LEU A 193 -2.88 -11.68 -9.45
N GLN A 194 -3.80 -11.37 -10.38
CA GLN A 194 -3.70 -11.78 -11.78
C GLN A 194 -2.37 -11.44 -12.49
N GLU A 195 -1.62 -10.39 -12.11
CA GLU A 195 -0.31 -10.14 -12.72
C GLU A 195 0.69 -11.27 -12.45
N PHE A 196 0.50 -12.08 -11.40
CA PHE A 196 1.37 -13.23 -11.12
C PHE A 196 1.24 -14.34 -12.16
N ARG A 197 0.18 -14.34 -12.99
CA ARG A 197 0.06 -15.24 -14.15
C ARG A 197 1.23 -15.08 -15.12
N ARG A 198 1.78 -13.88 -15.27
CA ARG A 198 2.90 -13.63 -16.20
C ARG A 198 4.20 -14.33 -15.81
N VAL A 199 4.33 -14.73 -14.55
CA VAL A 199 5.49 -15.43 -13.99
C VAL A 199 5.14 -16.81 -13.44
N ASN A 200 3.92 -17.30 -13.68
CA ASN A 200 3.41 -18.57 -13.16
C ASN A 200 3.67 -18.76 -11.64
N PHE A 201 3.59 -17.67 -10.88
CA PHE A 201 3.83 -17.73 -9.44
C PHE A 201 2.63 -18.31 -8.70
N VAL A 202 2.92 -19.20 -7.74
CA VAL A 202 1.95 -19.82 -6.83
C VAL A 202 2.58 -19.79 -5.43
N PRO A 203 2.03 -19.05 -4.46
CA PRO A 203 2.53 -19.04 -3.08
C PRO A 203 2.09 -20.30 -2.33
N LYS A 204 2.96 -20.85 -1.49
CA LYS A 204 2.57 -21.88 -0.50
C LYS A 204 1.95 -21.26 0.74
N THR A 205 2.47 -20.12 1.19
CA THR A 205 2.01 -19.42 2.39
C THR A 205 1.60 -17.99 2.07
N VAL A 206 0.42 -17.58 2.56
CA VAL A 206 -0.14 -16.24 2.34
C VAL A 206 -0.45 -15.56 3.67
N LEU A 207 0.09 -14.36 3.89
CA LEU A 207 -0.29 -13.47 4.98
C LEU A 207 -1.21 -12.36 4.46
N ASP A 208 -2.41 -12.27 5.03
CA ASP A 208 -3.36 -11.18 4.81
C ASP A 208 -3.32 -10.24 6.02
N TYR A 209 -2.61 -9.12 5.91
CA TYR A 209 -2.47 -8.14 6.98
C TYR A 209 -3.52 -7.04 6.87
N GLY A 210 -4.23 -6.78 7.96
CA GLY A 210 -5.46 -5.99 7.95
C GLY A 210 -6.59 -6.73 7.23
N SER A 211 -6.72 -8.04 7.50
CA SER A 211 -7.52 -8.95 6.68
C SER A 211 -8.98 -8.53 6.53
N GLY A 212 -9.56 -7.84 7.52
CA GLY A 212 -10.90 -7.26 7.45
C GLY A 212 -11.95 -8.24 6.93
N THR A 213 -12.32 -8.07 5.66
CA THR A 213 -13.28 -8.94 4.95
C THR A 213 -12.73 -10.30 4.47
N CYS A 214 -11.45 -10.59 4.73
CA CYS A 214 -10.69 -11.70 4.16
C CYS A 214 -10.75 -11.77 2.62
N SER A 215 -10.85 -10.61 1.96
CA SER A 215 -10.93 -10.53 0.49
C SER A 215 -9.68 -11.10 -0.19
N VAL A 216 -8.52 -11.03 0.48
CA VAL A 216 -7.28 -11.63 -0.03
C VAL A 216 -7.37 -13.15 -0.08
N PHE A 217 -7.93 -13.79 0.96
CA PHE A 217 -8.18 -15.22 0.95
C PHE A 217 -9.04 -15.60 -0.26
N TRP A 218 -10.20 -14.96 -0.43
CA TRP A 218 -11.12 -15.30 -1.52
C TRP A 218 -10.48 -15.12 -2.90
N ALA A 219 -9.76 -14.04 -3.11
CA ALA A 219 -9.07 -13.76 -4.39
C ALA A 219 -7.92 -14.75 -4.64
N ALA A 220 -7.15 -15.09 -3.61
CA ALA A 220 -6.07 -16.07 -3.70
C ALA A 220 -6.60 -17.48 -3.93
N ASN A 221 -7.70 -17.86 -3.28
CA ASN A 221 -8.35 -19.15 -3.46
C ASN A 221 -8.97 -19.28 -4.87
N GLU A 222 -9.55 -18.21 -5.44
CA GLU A 222 -9.96 -18.22 -6.86
C GLU A 222 -8.74 -18.41 -7.79
N MET A 223 -7.62 -17.74 -7.49
CA MET A 223 -6.46 -17.77 -8.37
C MET A 223 -5.66 -19.09 -8.29
N TRP A 224 -5.53 -19.67 -7.11
CA TRP A 224 -4.60 -20.77 -6.84
C TRP A 224 -5.25 -22.01 -6.19
N GLY A 225 -6.45 -21.88 -5.61
CA GLY A 225 -7.17 -22.96 -4.94
C GLY A 225 -6.34 -23.66 -3.86
N SER A 226 -6.43 -24.99 -3.83
CA SER A 226 -5.74 -25.85 -2.86
C SER A 226 -4.21 -25.90 -2.98
N LYS A 227 -3.62 -25.13 -3.91
CA LYS A 227 -2.15 -25.04 -4.04
C LYS A 227 -1.52 -24.15 -2.96
N VAL A 228 -2.32 -23.27 -2.35
CA VAL A 228 -1.89 -22.52 -1.17
C VAL A 228 -2.07 -23.44 0.04
N GLU A 229 -0.98 -23.69 0.77
CA GLU A 229 -0.95 -24.63 1.88
C GLU A 229 -1.46 -23.99 3.18
N GLU A 230 -1.21 -22.69 3.36
CA GLU A 230 -1.57 -21.96 4.58
C GLU A 230 -1.95 -20.49 4.31
N TYR A 231 -3.01 -20.06 4.99
CA TYR A 231 -3.43 -18.66 5.09
C TYR A 231 -3.34 -18.17 6.53
N GLN A 232 -2.66 -17.04 6.75
CA GLN A 232 -2.65 -16.32 8.02
C GLN A 232 -3.35 -14.97 7.83
N CYS A 233 -4.52 -14.81 8.45
CA CYS A 233 -5.28 -13.56 8.49
C CYS A 233 -4.92 -12.81 9.79
N ILE A 234 -4.52 -11.55 9.66
CA ILE A 234 -4.20 -10.68 10.80
C ILE A 234 -5.08 -9.44 10.76
N ASP A 235 -5.87 -9.22 11.80
CA ASP A 235 -6.65 -8.00 11.98
C ASP A 235 -6.84 -7.71 13.49
N PRO A 236 -6.57 -6.49 13.97
CA PRO A 236 -6.74 -6.18 15.39
C PRO A 236 -8.20 -6.22 15.86
N CYS A 237 -9.18 -6.13 14.96
CA CYS A 237 -10.60 -6.09 15.32
C CYS A 237 -11.19 -7.49 15.51
N ASP A 238 -11.51 -7.81 16.76
CA ASP A 238 -12.11 -9.11 17.14
C ASP A 238 -13.45 -9.37 16.46
N GLU A 239 -14.36 -8.38 16.42
CA GLU A 239 -15.68 -8.56 15.82
C GLU A 239 -15.59 -8.74 14.30
N MET A 240 -14.67 -8.04 13.64
CA MET A 240 -14.41 -8.22 12.21
C MET A 240 -13.90 -9.64 11.92
N ASN A 241 -12.93 -10.13 12.71
CA ASN A 241 -12.41 -11.50 12.58
C ASN A 241 -13.51 -12.54 12.77
N LYS A 242 -14.35 -12.41 13.81
CA LYS A 242 -15.47 -13.33 14.06
C LYS A 242 -16.46 -13.34 12.90
N PHE A 243 -16.83 -12.16 12.40
CA PHE A 243 -17.73 -12.07 11.26
C PHE A 243 -17.11 -12.69 10.01
N ALA A 244 -15.83 -12.42 9.73
CA ALA A 244 -15.12 -13.02 8.60
C ALA A 244 -15.04 -14.54 8.71
N MET A 245 -14.77 -15.09 9.89
CA MET A 245 -14.82 -16.53 10.16
C MET A 245 -16.20 -17.12 9.83
N ASP A 246 -17.28 -16.43 10.19
CA ASP A 246 -18.64 -16.90 9.85
C ASP A 246 -18.90 -16.89 8.34
N VAL A 247 -18.39 -15.88 7.62
CA VAL A 247 -18.47 -15.82 6.14
C VAL A 247 -17.64 -16.93 5.47
N LEU A 248 -16.55 -17.35 6.12
CA LEU A 248 -15.65 -18.41 5.63
C LEU A 248 -16.10 -19.82 6.00
N ARG A 249 -17.16 -19.98 6.80
CA ARG A 249 -17.74 -21.30 7.03
C ARG A 249 -18.34 -21.79 5.72
N GLY A 250 -17.82 -22.90 5.22
CA GLY A 250 -18.34 -23.51 4.00
C GLY A 250 -19.74 -24.08 4.24
N SER A 251 -20.53 -24.21 3.17
CA SER A 251 -21.82 -24.90 3.14
C SER A 251 -21.68 -26.44 3.32
N ASN A 252 -20.48 -26.92 3.66
CA ASN A 252 -20.13 -28.34 3.70
C ASN A 252 -20.80 -29.02 4.89
N ASN A 253 -21.89 -29.73 4.59
CA ASN A 253 -22.60 -30.61 5.53
C ASN A 253 -21.85 -31.92 5.81
N ASP A 254 -20.69 -32.15 5.19
CA ASP A 254 -19.90 -33.39 5.34
C ASP A 254 -18.97 -33.40 6.57
N GLY A 255 -18.86 -32.27 7.28
CA GLY A 255 -18.10 -32.15 8.53
C GLY A 255 -16.57 -32.25 8.38
N SER A 256 -16.05 -32.25 7.16
CA SER A 256 -14.61 -32.48 6.90
C SER A 256 -13.72 -31.27 7.23
N SER A 257 -14.22 -30.05 7.10
CA SER A 257 -13.54 -28.81 7.52
C SER A 257 -14.52 -27.73 7.95
N VAL A 258 -14.18 -26.99 9.02
CA VAL A 258 -15.01 -25.89 9.55
C VAL A 258 -15.07 -24.70 8.58
N PHE A 259 -13.97 -24.45 7.87
CA PHE A 259 -13.86 -23.38 6.88
C PHE A 259 -13.72 -23.93 5.46
N VAL A 260 -13.91 -23.07 4.46
CA VAL A 260 -13.70 -23.37 3.03
C VAL A 260 -12.29 -23.89 2.74
N HIS A 261 -11.30 -23.51 3.55
CA HIS A 261 -9.93 -24.03 3.47
C HIS A 261 -9.51 -24.59 4.84
N PRO A 262 -8.87 -25.78 4.91
CA PRO A 262 -8.55 -26.42 6.19
C PRO A 262 -7.51 -25.65 7.02
N ASN A 263 -6.56 -24.97 6.37
CA ASN A 263 -5.45 -24.27 7.03
C ASN A 263 -5.59 -22.75 6.90
N ILE A 264 -6.60 -22.18 7.57
CA ILE A 264 -6.76 -20.73 7.69
C ILE A 264 -6.73 -20.33 9.17
N ASN A 265 -5.79 -19.44 9.50
CA ASN A 265 -5.51 -19.04 10.87
C ASN A 265 -5.84 -17.55 11.06
N PHE A 266 -6.49 -17.20 12.17
CA PHE A 266 -6.79 -15.83 12.54
C PHE A 266 -5.95 -15.38 13.74
N ARG A 267 -5.36 -14.19 13.66
CA ARG A 267 -4.62 -13.55 14.76
C ARG A 267 -4.92 -12.07 14.81
N ARG A 268 -4.75 -11.46 15.98
CA ARG A 268 -4.88 -10.00 16.13
C ARG A 268 -3.63 -9.23 15.78
N TYR A 269 -2.46 -9.84 16.01
CA TYR A 269 -1.17 -9.19 15.91
C TYR A 269 -0.18 -10.09 15.18
N LEU A 270 0.83 -9.45 14.57
CA LEU A 270 1.96 -10.15 13.97
C LEU A 270 2.68 -10.98 15.05
N PRO A 271 3.08 -12.23 14.73
CA PRO A 271 3.98 -12.98 15.59
C PRO A 271 5.29 -12.20 15.80
N PRO A 272 5.84 -12.14 17.03
CA PRO A 272 7.05 -11.38 17.30
C PRO A 272 8.28 -11.99 16.61
N SER A 273 8.33 -13.31 16.45
CA SER A 273 9.40 -14.00 15.72
C SER A 273 9.41 -13.62 14.23
N LEU A 274 10.62 -13.50 13.69
CA LEU A 274 10.90 -13.28 12.26
C LEU A 274 11.34 -14.58 11.55
N ASP A 275 11.34 -15.71 12.26
CA ASP A 275 11.81 -17.01 11.73
C ASP A 275 10.86 -17.53 10.64
N HIS A 276 9.58 -17.22 10.78
CA HIS A 276 8.56 -17.61 9.81
C HIS A 276 8.32 -16.49 8.80
N LYS A 277 8.59 -16.79 7.52
CA LYS A 277 8.34 -15.89 6.37
C LYS A 277 7.25 -16.45 5.47
N TYR A 278 6.52 -15.55 4.82
CA TYR A 278 5.40 -15.89 3.94
C TYR A 278 5.77 -15.68 2.48
N ASP A 279 5.41 -16.60 1.60
CA ASP A 279 5.66 -16.45 0.16
C ASP A 279 5.00 -15.19 -0.40
N LEU A 280 3.78 -14.91 0.03
CA LEU A 280 3.04 -13.71 -0.35
C LEU A 280 2.49 -13.01 0.89
N ILE A 281 2.81 -11.74 1.05
CA ILE A 281 2.15 -10.86 2.01
C ILE A 281 1.31 -9.85 1.24
N VAL A 282 0.05 -9.67 1.65
CA VAL A 282 -0.83 -8.65 1.10
C VAL A 282 -1.29 -7.73 2.23
N ALA A 283 -1.15 -6.42 2.01
CA ALA A 283 -1.72 -5.39 2.85
C ALA A 283 -2.69 -4.56 2.01
N HIS A 284 -3.99 -4.74 2.27
CA HIS A 284 -5.07 -4.12 1.50
C HIS A 284 -5.79 -3.06 2.34
N ARG A 285 -5.71 -1.79 1.91
CA ARG A 285 -6.36 -0.62 2.54
C ARG A 285 -5.97 -0.40 4.00
N VAL A 286 -4.73 -0.73 4.32
CA VAL A 286 -4.15 -0.57 5.67
C VAL A 286 -3.41 0.75 5.81
N PHE A 287 -2.62 1.16 4.82
CA PHE A 287 -1.74 2.32 4.98
C PHE A 287 -2.50 3.64 4.99
N VAL A 288 -3.64 3.75 4.29
CA VAL A 288 -4.56 4.90 4.38
C VAL A 288 -5.17 5.08 5.77
N GLU A 289 -5.18 4.02 6.58
CA GLU A 289 -5.71 4.04 7.95
C GLU A 289 -4.65 4.38 9.00
N LEU A 290 -3.38 4.48 8.60
CA LEU A 290 -2.30 4.92 9.47
C LEU A 290 -2.06 6.41 9.26
N ALA A 291 -2.33 7.23 10.28
CA ALA A 291 -2.19 8.68 10.18
C ALA A 291 -0.74 9.14 9.99
N SER A 292 0.19 8.58 10.78
CA SER A 292 1.61 8.97 10.77
C SER A 292 2.40 8.29 9.65
N HIS A 293 3.36 9.03 9.07
CA HIS A 293 4.34 8.46 8.15
C HIS A 293 5.21 7.41 8.82
N ASP A 294 5.69 7.69 10.04
CA ASP A 294 6.56 6.78 10.79
C ASP A 294 5.86 5.44 11.05
N SER A 295 4.59 5.47 11.47
CA SER A 295 3.81 4.23 11.68
C SER A 295 3.62 3.42 10.39
N ARG A 296 3.55 4.07 9.22
CA ARG A 296 3.50 3.39 7.92
C ARG A 296 4.84 2.73 7.61
N ILE A 297 5.96 3.40 7.87
CA ILE A 297 7.31 2.86 7.68
C ILE A 297 7.57 1.69 8.62
N ASP A 298 7.21 1.80 9.90
CA ASP A 298 7.37 0.74 10.90
C ASP A 298 6.60 -0.52 10.49
N LEU A 299 5.34 -0.36 10.08
CA LEU A 299 4.54 -1.47 9.59
C LEU A 299 5.15 -2.07 8.32
N LEU A 300 5.53 -1.24 7.35
CA LEU A 300 6.11 -1.69 6.09
C LEU A 300 7.37 -2.53 6.34
N SER A 301 8.29 -2.05 7.18
CA SER A 301 9.51 -2.76 7.57
C SER A 301 9.21 -4.09 8.25
N ALA A 302 8.22 -4.11 9.16
CA ALA A 302 7.80 -5.33 9.83
C ALA A 302 7.21 -6.38 8.86
N LEU A 303 6.43 -5.95 7.85
CA LEU A 303 5.90 -6.83 6.81
C LEU A 303 7.01 -7.30 5.86
N TRP A 304 7.90 -6.40 5.44
CA TRP A 304 8.99 -6.74 4.52
C TRP A 304 9.96 -7.75 5.11
N ALA A 305 10.31 -7.62 6.40
CA ALA A 305 11.13 -8.59 7.12
C ALA A 305 10.54 -10.01 7.14
N ARG A 306 9.21 -10.14 7.05
CA ARG A 306 8.46 -11.42 7.03
C ARG A 306 8.11 -11.89 5.61
N THR A 307 8.42 -11.11 4.59
CA THR A 307 8.14 -11.48 3.20
C THR A 307 9.20 -12.46 2.73
N ASN A 308 8.86 -13.55 2.03
CA ASN A 308 9.82 -14.46 1.41
C ASN A 308 9.98 -14.20 -0.10
N ARG A 309 8.88 -13.90 -0.80
CA ARG A 309 8.88 -13.70 -2.27
C ARG A 309 8.28 -12.34 -2.65
N TYR A 310 7.01 -12.10 -2.32
CA TYR A 310 6.28 -10.93 -2.76
C TYR A 310 5.58 -10.20 -1.62
N LEU A 311 5.73 -8.88 -1.55
CA LEU A 311 4.91 -7.99 -0.71
C LEU A 311 4.01 -7.15 -1.61
N VAL A 312 2.70 -7.22 -1.41
CA VAL A 312 1.69 -6.56 -2.20
C VAL A 312 0.99 -5.50 -1.37
N LEU A 313 1.14 -4.24 -1.76
CA LEU A 313 0.49 -3.08 -1.15
C LEU A 313 -0.62 -2.59 -2.09
N ILE A 314 -1.87 -2.61 -1.61
CA ILE A 314 -3.04 -2.15 -2.36
C ILE A 314 -3.77 -1.16 -1.48
N ASP A 315 -4.02 0.05 -1.98
CA ASP A 315 -4.70 1.08 -1.19
C ASP A 315 -5.73 1.86 -2.02
N SER A 316 -6.33 2.88 -1.41
CA SER A 316 -7.36 3.71 -2.03
C SER A 316 -6.87 4.41 -3.29
N SER A 317 -7.81 4.76 -4.17
CA SER A 317 -7.58 5.53 -5.39
C SER A 317 -7.30 7.02 -5.14
N GLY A 318 -7.28 7.47 -3.89
CA GLY A 318 -7.08 8.86 -3.53
C GLY A 318 -5.65 9.31 -3.82
N LYS A 319 -5.47 10.60 -4.16
CA LYS A 319 -4.14 11.19 -4.42
C LYS A 319 -3.19 10.97 -3.23
N GLU A 320 -3.67 11.22 -2.03
CA GLU A 320 -2.89 11.10 -0.79
C GLU A 320 -2.42 9.67 -0.56
N ALA A 321 -3.31 8.68 -0.74
CA ALA A 321 -2.95 7.27 -0.65
C ALA A 321 -1.97 6.84 -1.76
N PHE A 322 -2.12 7.39 -2.98
CA PHE A 322 -1.14 7.20 -4.05
C PHE A 322 0.23 7.75 -3.66
N ASP A 323 0.31 8.97 -3.15
CA ASP A 323 1.57 9.59 -2.73
C ASP A 323 2.22 8.78 -1.59
N ALA A 324 1.42 8.33 -0.61
CA ALA A 324 1.90 7.47 0.47
C ALA A 324 2.43 6.14 -0.05
N LEU A 325 1.71 5.45 -0.95
CA LEU A 325 2.19 4.21 -1.55
C LEU A 325 3.52 4.42 -2.28
N ILE A 326 3.65 5.46 -3.11
CA ILE A 326 4.93 5.71 -3.79
C ILE A 326 6.06 5.99 -2.79
N SER A 327 5.79 6.75 -1.71
CA SER A 327 6.77 6.97 -0.65
C SER A 327 7.20 5.66 0.04
N LEU A 328 6.28 4.72 0.27
CA LEU A 328 6.58 3.40 0.83
C LEU A 328 7.40 2.54 -0.14
N ARG A 329 7.11 2.63 -1.44
CA ARG A 329 7.91 1.99 -2.50
C ARG A 329 9.35 2.45 -2.44
N ASP A 330 9.52 3.77 -2.49
CA ASP A 330 10.82 4.39 -2.61
C ASP A 330 11.64 4.12 -1.35
N TYR A 331 11.01 4.10 -0.16
CA TYR A 331 11.65 3.63 1.08
C TYR A 331 12.24 2.22 0.97
N ILE A 332 11.49 1.23 0.46
CA ILE A 332 12.02 -0.15 0.34
C ILE A 332 13.22 -0.21 -0.61
N ILE A 333 13.16 0.55 -1.71
CA ILE A 333 14.23 0.59 -2.70
C ILE A 333 15.46 1.25 -2.10
N GLU A 334 15.32 2.45 -1.55
CA GLU A 334 16.42 3.26 -1.00
C GLU A 334 17.04 2.61 0.24
N ALA A 335 16.23 2.18 1.21
CA ALA A 335 16.73 1.50 2.41
C ALA A 335 17.38 0.15 2.10
N GLY A 336 17.01 -0.48 0.97
CA GLY A 336 17.67 -1.69 0.47
C GLY A 336 19.10 -1.44 -0.04
N TYR A 337 19.45 -0.20 -0.39
CA TYR A 337 20.80 0.21 -0.80
C TYR A 337 21.60 0.87 0.33
N GLU A 338 20.94 1.31 1.40
CA GLU A 338 21.58 1.94 2.57
C GLU A 338 22.42 0.91 3.35
N ILE A 339 23.75 1.06 3.31
CA ILE A 339 24.69 0.11 3.91
C ILE A 339 25.00 0.47 5.37
N HIS A 340 24.94 -0.53 6.25
CA HIS A 340 25.44 -0.42 7.61
C HIS A 340 26.97 -0.50 7.62
N ALA A 341 27.62 0.65 7.48
CA ALA A 341 29.07 0.77 7.33
C ALA A 341 29.87 0.06 8.45
N ASN A 342 29.40 0.11 9.70
CA ASN A 342 30.07 -0.54 10.83
C ASN A 342 29.98 -2.07 10.73
N GLU A 343 28.78 -2.61 10.50
CA GLU A 343 28.56 -4.05 10.32
C GLU A 343 29.33 -4.59 9.12
N LEU A 344 29.38 -3.82 8.02
CA LEU A 344 30.15 -4.20 6.84
C LEU A 344 31.65 -4.27 7.14
N ARG A 345 32.20 -3.31 7.89
CA ARG A 345 33.62 -3.35 8.29
C ARG A 345 33.95 -4.56 9.15
N GLU A 346 33.09 -4.87 10.13
CA GLU A 346 33.26 -6.05 10.96
C GLU A 346 33.23 -7.33 10.13
N LEU A 347 32.29 -7.42 9.19
CA LEU A 347 32.16 -8.55 8.28
C LEU A 347 33.40 -8.71 7.38
N LEU A 348 33.84 -7.64 6.73
CA LEU A 348 35.02 -7.66 5.85
C LEU A 348 36.31 -7.94 6.62
N SER A 349 36.43 -7.45 7.86
CA SER A 349 37.59 -7.74 8.71
C SER A 349 37.63 -9.21 9.12
N LYS A 350 36.49 -9.82 9.42
CA LYS A 350 36.40 -11.26 9.75
C LYS A 350 36.76 -12.14 8.57
N GLU A 351 36.35 -11.75 7.36
CA GLU A 351 36.65 -12.48 6.12
C GLU A 351 38.05 -12.17 5.54
N GLY A 352 38.81 -11.24 6.15
CA GLY A 352 40.15 -10.84 5.67
C GLY A 352 40.13 -10.08 4.34
N LEU A 353 38.99 -9.46 4.00
CA LEU A 353 38.76 -8.76 2.73
C LEU A 353 38.85 -7.23 2.85
N LEU A 354 39.06 -6.69 4.05
CA LEU A 354 39.06 -5.25 4.29
C LEU A 354 40.35 -4.59 3.77
N ASP A 355 40.31 -4.03 2.57
CA ASP A 355 41.38 -3.24 1.96
C ASP A 355 41.14 -1.71 2.07
N ASP A 356 42.13 -0.91 1.67
CA ASP A 356 42.05 0.55 1.72
C ASP A 356 41.14 1.15 0.63
N GLU A 357 40.86 0.42 -0.44
CA GLU A 357 39.97 0.86 -1.52
C GLU A 357 38.50 0.75 -1.08
N LEU A 358 38.13 -0.37 -0.47
CA LEU A 358 36.83 -0.62 0.14
C LEU A 358 36.55 0.38 1.27
N LYS A 359 37.54 0.70 2.11
CA LYS A 359 37.40 1.76 3.13
C LYS A 359 37.05 3.10 2.48
N LYS A 360 37.75 3.49 1.40
CA LYS A 360 37.44 4.73 0.67
C LYS A 360 36.00 4.72 0.16
N ILE A 361 35.54 3.62 -0.44
CA ILE A 361 34.15 3.52 -0.96
C ILE A 361 33.13 3.62 0.18
N ILE A 362 33.38 2.96 1.31
CA ILE A 362 32.48 2.99 2.48
C ILE A 362 32.38 4.42 3.06
N ASP A 363 33.49 5.15 3.12
CA ASP A 363 33.55 6.49 3.72
C ASP A 363 33.25 7.65 2.75
N ASP A 364 33.14 7.37 1.45
CA ASP A 364 32.89 8.39 0.44
C ASP A 364 31.45 8.92 0.54
N ARG A 365 31.33 10.17 0.99
CA ARG A 365 30.06 10.89 1.13
C ARG A 365 29.54 11.48 -0.18
N SER A 366 30.34 11.49 -1.24
CA SER A 366 29.93 11.98 -2.56
C SER A 366 29.11 10.95 -3.33
N LEU A 367 29.26 9.66 -2.99
CA LEU A 367 28.50 8.56 -3.59
C LEU A 367 27.07 8.53 -3.05
N SER A 368 26.11 8.32 -3.95
CA SER A 368 24.76 7.92 -3.56
C SER A 368 24.77 6.51 -2.95
N GLU A 369 23.74 6.18 -2.15
CA GLU A 369 23.60 4.82 -1.58
C GLU A 369 23.59 3.74 -2.67
N PHE A 370 22.92 4.03 -3.79
CA PHE A 370 22.89 3.14 -4.96
C PHE A 370 24.29 2.89 -5.53
N GLU A 371 25.06 3.96 -5.82
CA GLU A 371 26.42 3.83 -6.36
C GLU A 371 27.34 3.10 -5.41
N ARG A 372 27.31 3.48 -4.12
CA ARG A 372 28.09 2.83 -3.06
C ARG A 372 27.79 1.35 -2.99
N TYR A 373 26.51 0.97 -3.00
CA TYR A 373 26.10 -0.43 -2.96
C TYR A 373 26.66 -1.22 -4.14
N TYR A 374 26.54 -0.73 -5.37
CA TYR A 374 27.03 -1.46 -6.55
C TYR A 374 28.55 -1.55 -6.62
N LEU A 375 29.28 -0.50 -6.26
CA LEU A 375 30.74 -0.51 -6.18
C LEU A 375 31.23 -1.54 -5.16
N LEU A 376 30.61 -1.59 -3.99
CA LEU A 376 30.92 -2.59 -2.96
C LEU A 376 30.51 -3.99 -3.42
N ARG A 377 29.36 -4.13 -4.08
CA ARG A 377 28.88 -5.42 -4.56
C ARG A 377 29.78 -6.05 -5.62
N GLU A 378 30.41 -5.23 -6.46
CA GLU A 378 31.36 -5.67 -7.49
C GLU A 378 32.65 -6.22 -6.87
N LYS A 379 33.15 -5.55 -5.82
CA LYS A 379 34.41 -5.92 -5.16
C LYS A 379 34.27 -7.04 -4.12
N ILE A 380 33.08 -7.19 -3.53
CA ILE A 380 32.84 -8.19 -2.47
C ILE A 380 32.30 -9.49 -3.10
N PRO A 381 32.79 -10.68 -2.68
CA PRO A 381 32.30 -11.97 -3.15
C PRO A 381 30.78 -12.16 -3.00
N LYS A 382 30.12 -12.70 -4.04
CA LYS A 382 28.65 -12.82 -4.12
C LYS A 382 28.00 -13.67 -3.02
N ASN A 383 28.75 -14.58 -2.41
CA ASN A 383 28.29 -15.40 -1.28
C ASN A 383 28.11 -14.58 0.00
N LEU A 384 28.80 -13.44 0.11
CA LEU A 384 28.70 -12.55 1.27
C LEU A 384 27.56 -11.55 1.06
N ALA A 385 26.54 -11.58 1.92
CA ALA A 385 25.47 -10.60 1.89
C ALA A 385 25.99 -9.25 2.41
N LEU A 386 25.65 -8.15 1.73
CA LEU A 386 25.96 -6.82 2.24
C LEU A 386 24.95 -6.49 3.36
N PRO A 387 25.41 -6.01 4.53
CA PRO A 387 24.51 -5.59 5.59
C PRO A 387 23.91 -4.24 5.20
N THR A 388 22.67 -4.30 4.72
CA THR A 388 21.85 -3.13 4.38
C THR A 388 20.74 -2.95 5.41
N ARG A 389 20.18 -1.75 5.48
CA ARG A 389 19.12 -1.41 6.45
C ARG A 389 17.93 -2.34 6.40
N ILE A 390 17.56 -2.77 5.20
CA ILE A 390 16.60 -3.84 4.96
C ILE A 390 17.10 -4.73 3.81
N GLU A 391 16.54 -5.93 3.68
CA GLU A 391 16.81 -6.77 2.52
C GLU A 391 16.41 -6.05 1.21
N LEU A 392 17.26 -6.13 0.19
CA LEU A 392 17.05 -5.46 -1.09
C LEU A 392 15.72 -5.88 -1.75
N GLY A 393 14.92 -4.90 -2.16
CA GLY A 393 13.67 -5.08 -2.90
C GLY A 393 13.69 -4.37 -4.24
N HIS A 394 12.84 -4.82 -5.16
CA HIS A 394 12.58 -4.15 -6.44
C HIS A 394 11.10 -4.19 -6.79
N THR A 395 10.68 -3.30 -7.68
CA THR A 395 9.29 -3.15 -8.11
C THR A 395 8.93 -4.22 -9.14
N PHE A 396 7.91 -5.05 -8.85
CA PHE A 396 7.32 -5.93 -9.87
C PHE A 396 6.48 -5.14 -10.86
N ALA A 397 5.61 -4.32 -10.28
CA ALA A 397 4.39 -3.80 -10.86
C ALA A 397 3.88 -2.68 -9.94
N PRO A 398 3.22 -1.66 -10.51
CA PRO A 398 2.88 -1.56 -11.93
C PRO A 398 4.03 -0.92 -12.73
N CYS A 399 4.95 -0.24 -12.05
CA CYS A 399 6.09 0.42 -12.65
C CYS A 399 7.10 -0.63 -13.13
N PRO A 400 7.57 -0.55 -14.39
CA PRO A 400 8.57 -1.48 -14.93
C PRO A 400 10.01 -1.11 -14.50
N HIS A 401 10.16 -0.19 -13.55
CA HIS A 401 11.43 0.37 -13.11
C HIS A 401 11.38 0.70 -11.62
N ASP A 402 12.55 0.89 -11.01
CA ASP A 402 12.73 1.34 -9.62
C ASP A 402 12.98 2.84 -9.49
N GLN A 403 13.09 3.55 -10.61
CA GLN A 403 13.22 5.01 -10.63
C GLN A 403 11.97 5.72 -10.08
N GLY A 404 12.13 7.01 -9.73
CA GLY A 404 11.02 7.85 -9.25
C GLY A 404 9.83 7.87 -10.21
N CYS A 405 8.62 7.95 -9.66
CA CYS A 405 7.39 7.88 -10.47
C CYS A 405 7.23 9.15 -11.34
N PRO A 406 7.17 9.04 -12.68
CA PRO A 406 7.01 10.22 -13.55
C PRO A 406 5.72 11.02 -13.31
N LYS A 407 4.68 10.36 -12.76
CA LYS A 407 3.40 11.00 -12.40
C LYS A 407 3.50 11.92 -11.19
N ILE A 408 4.55 11.79 -10.38
CA ILE A 408 4.85 12.72 -9.28
C ILE A 408 5.77 13.84 -9.78
N VAL A 409 6.84 13.48 -10.52
CA VAL A 409 7.88 14.42 -10.97
C VAL A 409 7.35 15.51 -11.92
N SER A 410 6.37 15.18 -12.77
CA SER A 410 5.78 16.12 -13.75
C SER A 410 5.04 17.34 -13.16
N LYS A 411 4.95 17.47 -11.82
CA LYS A 411 4.35 18.64 -11.14
C LYS A 411 5.37 19.67 -10.64
N LEU A 412 6.68 19.40 -10.75
CA LEU A 412 7.73 20.34 -10.32
C LEU A 412 8.21 21.30 -11.43
N HIS A 413 7.79 21.10 -12.69
CA HIS A 413 8.17 21.94 -13.84
C HIS A 413 7.04 22.83 -14.38
N LYS A 414 6.11 23.26 -13.52
CA LYS A 414 5.17 24.35 -13.82
C LYS A 414 5.36 25.49 -12.83
N PHE A 415 6.47 26.19 -12.95
CA PHE A 415 6.65 27.57 -12.49
C PHE A 415 7.41 28.33 -13.56
#